data_AF-A0A2V2Q5A0-F1
#
_entry.id   AF-A0A2V2Q5A0-F1
#
_cell.length_a   1.000
_cell.length_b   1.000
_cell.length_c   1.000
_cell.angle_alpha   90.00
_cell.angle_beta   90.00
_cell.angle_gamma   90.00
#
_symmetry.space_group_name_H-M   'P 1'
#
loop_
_entity.id
_entity.type
_entity.pdbx_description
1 polymer ?
#
loop_
_entity_poly.entity_id
_entity_poly.type
_entity_poly.pdbx_seq_one_letter_code
_entity_poly.pdbx_strand_id
1 'polypeptide(L)'
;MAAAPPVLGESTALFTELVRAGLAPHAEAGTPLLDVQPLGVQDAFRAEAVPADAAVPVRYYGRHAVIGPFPAADPAGPAGPRLPCSRCLERRWQAVRPVS
;
A
#
# COMPACT_ATOMS: atom_id res chain seq x y z
N MET A 1 -12.14 -2.38 -14.77
CA MET A 1 -11.26 -1.61 -13.86
C MET A 1 -11.81 -0.19 -13.82
N ALA A 2 -12.49 0.21 -12.75
CA ALA A 2 -12.93 1.60 -12.65
C ALA A 2 -11.69 2.45 -12.34
N ALA A 3 -11.34 3.38 -13.22
CA ALA A 3 -10.27 4.31 -12.95
C ALA A 3 -10.58 5.07 -11.65
N ALA A 4 -9.58 5.26 -10.80
CA ALA A 4 -9.73 6.18 -9.67
C ALA A 4 -10.18 7.54 -10.22
N PRO A 5 -11.07 8.27 -9.52
CA PRO A 5 -11.44 9.62 -9.95
C PRO A 5 -10.17 10.46 -10.12
N PRO A 6 -10.12 11.35 -11.13
CA PRO A 6 -8.87 11.98 -11.59
C PRO A 6 -8.09 12.68 -10.46
N VAL A 7 -8.80 13.34 -9.54
CA VAL A 7 -8.23 13.99 -8.36
C VAL A 7 -7.51 13.01 -7.41
N LEU A 8 -8.02 11.79 -7.25
CA LEU A 8 -7.36 10.75 -6.45
C LEU A 8 -6.10 10.23 -7.15
N GLY A 9 -6.12 10.12 -8.48
CA GLY A 9 -4.95 9.76 -9.27
C GLY A 9 -3.82 10.80 -9.15
N GLU A 10 -4.16 12.08 -9.33
CA GLU A 10 -3.21 13.20 -9.16
C GLU A 10 -2.66 13.28 -7.74
N SER A 11 -3.52 13.13 -6.73
CA SER A 11 -3.10 13.13 -5.31
C SER A 11 -2.15 11.96 -5.01
N THR A 12 -2.42 10.78 -5.56
CA THR A 12 -1.56 9.60 -5.38
C THR A 12 -0.18 9.85 -6.01
N ALA A 13 -0.15 10.41 -7.22
CA ALA A 13 1.10 10.73 -7.91
C ALA A 13 1.92 11.77 -7.13
N LEU A 14 1.29 12.87 -6.70
CA LEU A 14 1.95 13.91 -5.91
C LEU A 14 2.48 13.37 -4.59
N PHE A 15 1.68 12.59 -3.87
CA PHE A 15 2.11 12.00 -2.61
C PHE A 15 3.28 11.03 -2.80
N THR A 16 3.27 10.24 -3.89
CA THR A 16 4.39 9.35 -4.25
C THR A 16 5.69 10.13 -4.44
N GLU A 17 5.65 11.24 -5.17
CA GLU A 17 6.84 12.07 -5.39
C GLU A 17 7.32 12.75 -4.11
N LEU A 18 6.42 13.22 -3.25
CA LEU A 18 6.79 13.80 -1.95
C LEU A 18 7.48 12.79 -1.03
N VAL A 19 6.96 11.56 -0.97
CA VAL A 19 7.58 10.50 -0.17
C VAL A 19 8.96 10.14 -0.74
N ARG A 20 9.08 10.01 -2.07
CA ARG A 20 10.38 9.75 -2.72
C ARG A 20 11.39 10.86 -2.43
N ALA A 21 11.00 12.12 -2.57
CA ALA A 21 11.85 13.27 -2.31
C ALA A 21 12.30 13.32 -0.83
N GLY A 22 11.40 13.04 0.11
CA GLY A 22 11.73 12.97 1.54
C GLY A 22 12.66 11.80 1.92
N LEU A 23 12.60 10.68 1.18
CA LEU A 23 13.45 9.52 1.41
C LEU A 23 14.83 9.62 0.73
N ALA A 24 14.97 10.42 -0.33
CA ALA A 24 16.20 10.54 -1.10
C ALA A 24 17.46 10.85 -0.24
N PRO A 25 17.41 11.70 0.80
CA PRO A 25 18.56 11.94 1.68
C PRO A 25 19.01 10.72 2.50
N HIS A 26 18.16 9.69 2.61
CA HIS A 26 18.38 8.49 3.43
C HIS A 26 18.68 7.24 2.61
N ALA A 27 18.79 7.36 1.28
CA ALA A 27 18.86 6.25 0.33
C ALA A 27 20.29 5.70 0.14
N GLU A 28 21.05 5.46 1.22
CA GLU A 28 22.42 4.91 1.20
C GLU A 28 22.53 3.59 0.41
N ALA A 29 21.49 2.75 0.48
CA ALA A 29 21.41 1.46 -0.21
C ALA A 29 20.52 1.50 -1.49
N GLY A 30 20.17 2.70 -1.97
CA GLY A 30 19.21 2.92 -3.05
C GLY A 30 17.78 3.21 -2.55
N THR A 31 17.00 3.88 -3.39
CA THR A 31 15.61 4.27 -3.05
C THR A 31 14.68 3.06 -3.23
N PRO A 32 13.91 2.67 -2.21
CA PRO A 32 12.96 1.57 -2.34
C PRO A 32 11.88 1.91 -3.37
N LEU A 33 11.43 0.90 -4.12
CA LEU A 33 10.22 1.02 -4.91
C LEU A 33 9.02 1.18 -3.96
N LEU A 34 8.11 2.10 -4.28
CA LEU A 34 6.94 2.40 -3.48
C LEU A 34 5.67 1.96 -4.23
N ASP A 35 4.77 1.27 -3.52
CA ASP A 35 3.40 1.02 -3.98
C ASP A 35 2.45 1.91 -3.16
N VAL A 36 2.13 3.08 -3.70
CA VAL A 36 1.30 4.08 -3.02
C VAL A 36 -0.13 3.99 -3.53
N GLN A 37 -1.09 3.76 -2.62
CA GLN A 37 -2.52 3.69 -2.95
C GLN A 37 -3.39 4.32 -1.86
N PRO A 38 -4.56 4.89 -2.21
CA PRO A 38 -5.52 5.36 -1.22
C PRO A 38 -6.19 4.19 -0.49
N LEU A 39 -6.32 4.29 0.83
CA LEU A 39 -6.95 3.28 1.66
C LEU A 39 -8.47 3.47 1.73
N GLY A 40 -9.22 2.41 1.43
CA GLY A 40 -10.69 2.37 1.55
C GLY A 40 -11.45 3.05 0.41
N VAL A 41 -10.79 3.29 -0.74
CA VAL A 41 -11.45 3.77 -1.97
C VAL A 41 -11.92 2.60 -2.85
N GLN A 42 -11.12 1.54 -2.92
CA GLN A 42 -11.45 0.33 -3.67
C GLN A 42 -12.16 -0.70 -2.79
N ASP A 43 -13.03 -1.50 -3.40
CA ASP A 43 -13.60 -2.67 -2.75
C ASP A 43 -12.52 -3.78 -2.65
N ALA A 44 -11.95 -3.94 -1.46
CA ALA A 44 -10.83 -4.86 -1.20
C ALA A 44 -11.25 -6.35 -1.20
N PHE A 45 -12.54 -6.63 -1.15
CA PHE A 45 -13.07 -7.99 -1.31
C PHE A 45 -13.19 -8.38 -2.78
N ARG A 46 -13.47 -7.40 -3.67
CA ARG A 46 -13.59 -7.61 -5.13
C ARG A 46 -12.32 -7.32 -5.93
N ALA A 47 -11.41 -6.48 -5.42
CA ALA A 47 -10.19 -6.13 -6.12
C ALA A 47 -9.25 -7.33 -6.23
N GLU A 48 -8.86 -7.71 -7.44
CA GLU A 48 -7.76 -8.63 -7.74
C GLU A 48 -6.47 -7.81 -7.89
N ALA A 49 -5.84 -7.46 -6.77
CA ALA A 49 -4.50 -6.89 -6.78
C ALA A 49 -3.47 -8.01 -6.52
N VAL A 50 -2.48 -8.12 -7.40
CA VAL A 50 -1.27 -8.93 -7.18
C VAL A 50 -0.33 -8.10 -6.30
N PRO A 51 0.14 -8.61 -5.16
CA PRO A 51 1.17 -7.93 -4.38
C PRO A 51 2.39 -7.68 -5.26
N ALA A 52 2.84 -6.43 -5.34
CA ALA A 52 4.16 -6.14 -5.91
C ALA A 52 5.20 -6.57 -4.86
N ASP A 53 5.68 -7.82 -4.96
CA ASP A 53 6.51 -8.48 -3.93
C ASP A 53 7.79 -7.71 -3.53
N ALA A 54 8.20 -6.71 -4.31
CA ALA A 54 9.40 -5.89 -4.05
C ALA A 54 9.12 -4.41 -3.69
N ALA A 55 7.88 -3.92 -3.80
CA ALA A 55 7.57 -2.52 -3.52
C ALA A 55 7.07 -2.35 -2.07
N VAL A 56 7.55 -1.32 -1.37
CA VAL A 56 7.09 -0.96 -0.03
C VAL A 56 5.65 -0.45 -0.13
N PRO A 57 4.66 -1.14 0.49
CA PRO A 57 3.28 -0.67 0.44
C PRO A 57 3.13 0.59 1.27
N VAL A 58 2.45 1.59 0.71
CA VAL A 58 2.04 2.81 1.40
C VAL A 58 0.55 3.02 1.15
N ARG A 59 -0.23 3.09 2.22
CA ARG A 59 -1.69 3.27 2.17
C ARG A 59 -2.08 4.54 2.89
N TYR A 60 -2.59 5.53 2.17
CA TYR A 60 -2.93 6.83 2.74
C TYR A 60 -4.44 6.99 2.95
N TYR A 61 -4.80 7.64 4.06
CA TYR A 61 -6.17 7.95 4.43
C TYR A 61 -6.24 9.29 5.16
N GLY A 62 -6.88 10.28 4.54
CA GLY A 62 -6.93 11.64 5.08
C GLY A 62 -5.51 12.19 5.31
N ARG A 63 -5.16 12.45 6.57
CA ARG A 63 -3.84 12.96 6.98
C ARG A 63 -2.86 11.87 7.45
N HIS A 64 -3.25 10.60 7.38
CA HIS A 64 -2.45 9.49 7.87
C HIS A 64 -1.98 8.62 6.71
N ALA A 65 -0.81 8.00 6.89
CA ALA A 65 -0.30 6.97 5.99
C ALA A 65 0.15 5.77 6.83
N VAL A 66 -0.17 4.58 6.35
CA VAL A 66 0.33 3.31 6.88
C VAL A 66 1.41 2.82 5.92
N ILE A 67 2.60 2.53 6.46
CA ILE A 67 3.75 2.02 5.70
C ILE A 67 3.94 0.56 6.06
N GLY A 68 4.13 -0.27 5.02
CA GLY A 68 4.09 -1.72 5.15
C GLY A 68 2.67 -2.28 4.98
N PRO A 69 2.47 -3.58 5.27
CA PRO A 69 3.40 -4.50 5.90
C PRO A 69 4.64 -4.78 5.04
N PHE A 70 5.81 -4.82 5.68
CA PHE A 70 7.04 -5.21 5.02
C PHE A 70 7.04 -6.73 4.86
N PRO A 71 7.40 -7.28 3.68
CA PRO A 71 7.57 -8.72 3.56
C PRO A 71 8.63 -9.16 4.58
N ALA A 72 8.24 -9.99 5.54
CA ALA A 72 9.23 -10.69 6.33
C ALA A 72 9.98 -11.60 5.36
N ALA A 73 11.31 -11.66 5.46
CA ALA A 73 12.06 -12.69 4.76
C ALA A 73 11.47 -14.04 5.18
N ASP A 74 10.84 -14.77 4.26
CA ASP A 74 10.12 -16.00 4.55
C ASP A 74 11.10 -17.04 5.15
N PRO A 75 11.04 -17.35 6.46
CA PRO A 75 11.95 -18.31 7.06
C PRO A 75 11.50 -19.76 6.83
N ALA A 76 10.29 -19.98 6.32
CA ALA A 76 9.60 -21.28 6.34
C ALA A 76 9.25 -21.82 4.94
N GLY A 77 9.56 -21.07 3.88
CA GLY A 77 9.28 -21.46 2.50
C GLY A 77 7.76 -21.48 2.21
N PRO A 78 7.34 -22.00 1.05
CA PRO A 78 5.95 -21.89 0.56
C PRO A 78 4.88 -22.56 1.45
N ALA A 79 5.28 -23.31 2.48
CA ALA A 79 4.39 -23.92 3.49
C ALA A 79 4.33 -23.15 4.82
N GLY A 80 5.02 -22.01 4.93
CA GLY A 80 5.04 -21.14 6.10
C GLY A 80 3.72 -20.43 6.39
N PRO A 81 3.57 -19.83 7.59
CA PRO A 81 2.40 -19.03 7.91
C PRO A 81 2.28 -17.85 6.93
N ARG A 82 1.06 -17.59 6.45
CA ARG A 82 0.80 -16.46 5.54
C ARG A 82 1.19 -15.15 6.22
N LEU A 83 2.12 -14.42 5.60
CA LEU A 83 2.57 -13.12 6.08
C LEU A 83 1.47 -12.05 5.92
N PRO A 84 1.46 -11.03 6.80
CA PRO A 84 0.59 -9.88 6.61
C PRO A 84 0.91 -9.19 5.28
N CYS A 85 -0.12 -8.80 4.53
CA CYS A 85 0.00 -8.09 3.26
C CYS A 85 -0.90 -6.86 3.23
N SER A 86 -0.64 -5.94 2.29
CA SER A 86 -1.44 -4.71 2.09
C SER A 86 -2.93 -5.01 1.85
N ARG A 87 -3.26 -6.10 1.13
CA ARG A 87 -4.65 -6.52 0.90
C ARG A 87 -5.36 -6.96 2.18
N CYS A 88 -4.65 -7.61 3.11
CA CYS A 88 -5.22 -7.95 4.42
C CYS A 88 -5.54 -6.69 5.23
N LEU A 89 -4.67 -5.68 5.19
CA LEU A 89 -4.93 -4.36 5.78
C LEU A 89 -6.16 -3.70 5.16
N GLU A 90 -6.27 -3.66 3.84
CA GLU A 90 -7.40 -3.05 3.12
C GLU A 90 -8.74 -3.73 3.47
N ARG A 91 -8.79 -5.06 3.50
CA ARG A 91 -9.99 -5.81 3.90
C ARG A 91 -10.37 -5.59 5.36
N ARG A 92 -9.38 -5.58 6.26
CA ARG A 92 -9.61 -5.30 7.69
C ARG A 92 -10.15 -3.89 7.87
N TRP A 93 -9.58 -2.91 7.17
CA TRP A 93 -10.03 -1.54 7.18
C TRP A 93 -11.47 -1.39 6.67
N GLN A 94 -11.80 -1.99 5.52
CA GLN A 94 -13.15 -1.95 4.97
C GLN A 94 -14.17 -2.60 5.90
N ALA A 95 -13.80 -3.68 6.61
CA ALA A 95 -14.69 -4.38 7.53
C ALA A 95 -15.01 -3.60 8.82
N VAL A 96 -14.11 -2.72 9.29
CA VAL A 96 -14.30 -1.94 10.52
C VAL A 96 -14.85 -0.54 10.26
N ARG A 97 -14.96 -0.11 8.99
CA ARG A 97 -15.60 1.16 8.69
C ARG A 97 -17.12 1.04 8.90
N PRO A 98 -17.74 1.95 9.68
CA PRO A 98 -19.18 2.05 9.67
C PRO A 98 -19.64 2.40 8.25
N VAL A 99 -20.54 1.58 7.71
CA VAL A 99 -21.32 1.97 6.53
C VAL A 99 -22.24 3.10 6.97
N SER A 100 -22.03 4.28 6.40
CA SER A 100 -22.92 5.44 6.54
C SER A 100 -23.87 5.46 5.36
#